data_AF-A0A2V6FGU8-F1
#
_entry.id   AF-A0A2V6FGU8-F1
#
_cell.length_a   1.000
_cell.length_b   1.000
_cell.length_c   1.000
_cell.angle_alpha   90.00
_cell.angle_beta   90.00
_cell.angle_gamma   90.00
#
_symmetry.space_group_name_H-M   'P 1'
#
loop_
_entity.id
_entity.type
_entity.pdbx_description
1 polymer ?
#
loop_
_entity_poly.entity_id
_entity_poly.type
_entity_poly.pdbx_seq_one_letter_code
_entity_poly.pdbx_strand_id
1 'polypeptide(L)'
;MQLNIGHGWPSYFRISNVRMIFQPGAGYQEQTHTRLNAALARGQLFCGFLTTFPRFTINHSILVYKRKSFSPNPGIERYLVYDPNHPESPRELTWSPHTRSFSYQKDWDFIGGYVRVYQVYGKWLQ
;
A
#
# COMPACT_ATOMS: atom_id res chain seq x y z
N MET A 1 -31.92 -10.12 19.12
CA MET A 1 -30.47 -10.26 18.87
C MET A 1 -30.28 -10.86 17.49
N GLN A 2 -29.58 -10.17 16.59
CA GLN A 2 -29.48 -10.55 15.18
C GLN A 2 -28.23 -11.42 14.96
N LEU A 3 -28.44 -12.66 14.52
CA LEU A 3 -27.44 -13.75 14.38
C LEU A 3 -26.39 -13.56 13.26
N ASN A 4 -26.28 -12.37 12.66
CA ASN A 4 -25.43 -12.14 11.48
C ASN A 4 -24.16 -11.32 11.77
N ILE A 5 -23.82 -11.08 13.03
CA ILE A 5 -22.59 -10.38 13.42
C ILE A 5 -21.47 -11.43 13.51
N GLY A 6 -20.74 -11.68 12.42
CA GLY A 6 -19.60 -12.60 12.45
C GLY A 6 -19.25 -13.29 11.14
N HIS A 7 -20.12 -13.22 10.13
CA HIS A 7 -19.73 -13.64 8.79
C HIS A 7 -18.87 -12.53 8.18
N GLY A 8 -17.54 -12.67 8.23
CA GLY A 8 -16.60 -11.69 7.65
C GLY A 8 -16.67 -11.57 6.12
N TRP A 9 -17.27 -12.55 5.44
CA TRP A 9 -17.29 -12.62 3.97
C TRP A 9 -17.96 -11.42 3.26
N PRO A 10 -19.08 -10.81 3.73
CA PRO A 10 -19.66 -9.64 3.07
C PRO A 10 -18.78 -8.39 3.18
N SER A 11 -18.01 -8.27 4.27
CA SER A 11 -17.01 -7.20 4.45
C SER A 11 -15.84 -7.35 3.48
N TYR A 12 -15.47 -8.59 3.13
CA TYR A 12 -14.43 -8.87 2.13
C TYR A 12 -14.92 -8.58 0.70
N PHE A 13 -16.20 -8.81 0.40
CA PHE A 13 -16.83 -8.50 -0.89
C PHE A 13 -17.34 -7.05 -1.00
N ARG A 14 -16.52 -6.06 -0.64
CA ARG A 14 -16.73 -4.71 -1.18
C ARG A 14 -16.40 -4.74 -2.67
N ILE A 15 -17.29 -4.24 -3.53
CA ILE A 15 -17.02 -4.07 -4.98
C ILE A 15 -15.70 -3.30 -5.22
N SER A 16 -15.32 -2.41 -4.30
CA SER A 16 -14.02 -1.74 -4.31
C SER A 16 -12.81 -2.69 -4.27
N ASN A 17 -12.93 -3.86 -3.63
CA ASN A 17 -11.89 -4.89 -3.54
C ASN A 17 -11.74 -5.71 -4.82
N VAL A 18 -12.70 -5.65 -5.77
CA VAL A 18 -12.59 -6.32 -7.08
C VAL A 18 -11.36 -5.79 -7.85
N ARG A 19 -10.95 -4.54 -7.60
CA ARG A 19 -9.73 -3.94 -8.16
C ARG A 19 -8.44 -4.61 -7.67
N MET A 20 -8.48 -5.33 -6.55
CA MET A 20 -7.34 -6.12 -6.04
C MET A 20 -7.16 -7.43 -6.81
N ILE A 21 -8.26 -7.97 -7.35
CA ILE A 21 -8.29 -9.21 -8.16
C ILE A 21 -7.82 -8.92 -9.59
N PHE A 22 -8.15 -7.75 -10.14
CA PHE A 22 -7.65 -7.29 -11.44
C PHE A 22 -6.23 -6.74 -11.32
N GLN A 23 -5.23 -7.62 -11.41
CA GLN A 23 -3.83 -7.20 -11.58
C GLN A 23 -3.64 -6.51 -12.94
N PRO A 24 -3.17 -5.25 -13.01
CA PRO A 24 -2.81 -4.64 -14.27
C PRO A 24 -1.38 -5.06 -14.68
N GLY A 25 -1.17 -6.34 -14.97
CA GLY A 25 0.09 -6.85 -15.56
C GLY A 25 1.38 -6.63 -14.75
N ALA A 26 2.51 -7.03 -15.34
CA ALA A 26 3.83 -7.06 -14.69
C ALA A 26 4.42 -5.67 -14.35
N GLY A 27 3.82 -4.57 -14.82
CA GLY A 27 4.32 -3.21 -14.61
C GLY A 27 3.52 -2.36 -13.62
N TYR A 28 2.47 -2.90 -13.00
CA TYR A 28 1.57 -2.08 -12.18
C TYR A 28 2.24 -1.46 -10.95
N GLN A 29 3.12 -2.21 -10.28
CA GLN A 29 3.83 -1.70 -9.10
C GLN A 29 4.81 -0.59 -9.48
N GLU A 30 5.49 -0.70 -10.63
CA GLU A 30 6.34 0.37 -11.20
C GLU A 30 5.51 1.62 -11.53
N GLN A 31 4.36 1.46 -12.20
CA GLN A 31 3.47 2.60 -12.48
C GLN A 31 2.95 3.25 -11.18
N THR A 32 2.65 2.44 -10.17
CA THR A 32 2.21 2.92 -8.86
C THR A 32 3.32 3.69 -8.16
N HIS A 33 4.57 3.21 -8.26
CA HIS A 33 5.75 3.91 -7.80
C HIS A 33 5.98 5.25 -8.52
N THR A 34 5.84 5.29 -9.84
CA THR A 34 5.91 6.55 -10.61
C THR A 34 4.83 7.54 -10.16
N ARG A 35 3.58 7.08 -9.98
CA ARG A 35 2.47 7.93 -9.51
C ARG A 35 2.69 8.44 -8.09
N LEU A 36 3.18 7.59 -7.20
CA LEU A 36 3.55 7.95 -5.83
C LEU A 36 4.59 9.06 -5.84
N ASN A 37 5.69 8.89 -6.57
CA ASN A 37 6.73 9.90 -6.67
C ASN A 37 6.21 11.21 -7.28
N ALA A 38 5.39 11.13 -8.33
CA ALA A 38 4.81 12.32 -8.95
C ALA A 38 3.86 13.07 -8.00
N ALA A 39 3.08 12.36 -7.16
CA ALA A 39 2.23 12.98 -6.15
C ALA A 39 3.07 13.70 -5.09
N LEU A 40 4.07 13.02 -4.52
CA LEU A 40 4.95 13.59 -3.50
C LEU A 40 5.75 14.79 -4.04
N ALA A 41 6.21 14.74 -5.30
CA ALA A 41 6.90 15.86 -5.95
C ALA A 41 6.04 17.11 -6.10
N ARG A 42 4.70 16.96 -6.16
CA ARG A 42 3.74 18.07 -6.15
C ARG A 42 3.33 18.51 -4.74
N GLY A 43 3.94 17.98 -3.69
CA GLY A 43 3.54 18.22 -2.30
C GLY A 43 2.19 17.58 -1.92
N GLN A 44 1.70 16.62 -2.72
CA GLN A 44 0.45 15.91 -2.46
C GLN A 44 0.69 14.63 -1.65
N LEU A 45 -0.35 14.20 -0.95
CA LEU A 45 -0.39 12.92 -0.27
C LEU A 45 -0.78 11.80 -1.24
N PHE A 46 -0.41 10.56 -0.93
CA PHE A 46 -0.77 9.40 -1.73
C PHE A 46 -1.45 8.33 -0.88
N CYS A 47 -2.73 8.06 -1.16
CA CYS A 47 -3.49 7.01 -0.49
C CYS A 47 -3.24 5.66 -1.16
N GLY A 48 -2.49 4.79 -0.49
CA GLY A 48 -2.14 3.45 -0.95
C GLY A 48 -2.92 2.38 -0.18
N PHE A 49 -3.31 1.31 -0.85
CA PHE A 49 -3.86 0.11 -0.24
C PHE A 49 -2.85 -1.03 -0.33
N LEU A 50 -2.50 -1.59 0.83
CA LEU A 50 -1.53 -2.66 0.98
C LEU A 50 -2.24 -4.01 0.96
N THR A 51 -1.73 -4.94 0.15
CA THR A 51 -2.22 -6.32 0.16
C THR A 51 -1.13 -7.33 -0.17
N THR A 52 -1.21 -8.52 0.45
CA THR A 52 -0.38 -9.70 0.13
C THR A 52 -1.19 -10.78 -0.57
N PHE A 53 -2.31 -10.43 -1.20
CA PHE A 53 -3.14 -11.37 -1.96
C PHE A 53 -2.29 -12.29 -2.85
N PRO A 54 -2.50 -13.63 -2.80
CA PRO A 54 -3.63 -14.33 -2.17
C PRO A 54 -3.45 -14.73 -0.69
N ARG A 55 -2.32 -14.40 -0.04
CA ARG A 55 -2.04 -14.84 1.34
C ARG A 55 -2.74 -14.03 2.44
N PHE A 56 -3.39 -12.90 2.08
CA PHE A 56 -4.23 -12.06 2.95
C PHE A 56 -3.64 -11.70 4.33
N THR A 57 -2.31 -11.60 4.46
CA THR A 57 -1.64 -11.23 5.72
C THR A 57 -1.65 -9.73 6.01
N ILE A 58 -1.99 -8.90 5.02
CA ILE A 58 -2.20 -7.45 5.16
C ILE A 58 -3.25 -7.03 4.13
N ASN A 59 -4.16 -6.13 4.48
CA ASN A 59 -5.28 -5.71 3.63
C ASN A 59 -5.88 -4.36 4.06
N HIS A 60 -5.07 -3.31 4.17
CA HIS A 60 -5.53 -2.00 4.67
C HIS A 60 -4.92 -0.81 3.93
N SER A 61 -5.51 0.37 4.17
CA SER A 61 -5.09 1.62 3.55
C SER A 61 -4.07 2.36 4.41
N ILE A 62 -3.05 2.91 3.76
CA ILE A 62 -2.04 3.80 4.32
C ILE A 62 -2.01 5.12 3.57
N LEU A 63 -1.45 6.14 4.20
CA LEU A 63 -1.24 7.47 3.60
C LEU A 63 0.25 7.77 3.51
N VAL A 64 0.80 7.78 2.31
CA VAL A 64 2.21 8.13 2.08
C VAL A 64 2.32 9.65 1.95
N TYR A 65 3.19 10.26 2.75
CA TYR A 65 3.27 11.72 2.84
C TYR A 65 4.68 12.29 2.62
N LYS A 66 5.73 11.46 2.71
CA LYS A 66 7.11 11.94 2.52
C LYS A 66 8.02 10.84 2.00
N ARG A 67 8.87 11.17 1.03
CA ARG A 67 10.03 10.35 0.65
C ARG A 67 11.23 10.74 1.53
N LYS A 68 11.88 9.77 2.16
CA LYS A 68 13.12 10.01 2.91
C LYS A 68 14.30 10.22 1.95
N SER A 69 15.35 10.88 2.44
CA SER A 69 16.59 11.07 1.69
C SER A 69 17.10 9.73 1.14
N PHE A 70 17.40 9.73 -0.14
CA PHE A 70 17.77 8.54 -0.90
C PHE A 70 19.29 8.38 -0.95
N SER A 71 19.78 7.19 -0.61
CA SER A 71 21.16 6.81 -0.89
C SER A 71 21.17 5.94 -2.16
N PRO A 72 21.98 6.29 -3.18
CA PRO A 72 22.11 5.51 -4.42
C PRO A 72 22.56 4.06 -4.19
N ASN A 73 23.16 3.77 -3.03
CA ASN A 73 23.61 2.45 -2.65
C ASN A 73 23.03 2.12 -1.25
N PRO A 74 22.13 1.12 -1.11
CA PRO A 74 21.73 0.06 -2.04
C PRO A 74 20.63 0.43 -3.07
N GLY A 75 20.24 1.70 -3.15
CA GLY A 75 19.20 2.15 -4.08
C GLY A 75 17.77 1.84 -3.63
N ILE A 76 17.58 1.44 -2.37
CA ILE A 76 16.26 1.27 -1.76
C ILE A 76 15.70 2.64 -1.40
N GLU A 77 14.55 2.97 -1.98
CA GLU A 77 13.82 4.17 -1.61
C GLU A 77 12.95 3.91 -0.38
N ARG A 78 12.88 4.89 0.52
CA ARG A 78 12.10 4.81 1.76
C ARG A 78 11.08 5.93 1.81
N TYR A 79 9.89 5.59 2.27
CA TYR A 79 8.75 6.50 2.38
C TYR A 79 8.21 6.44 3.80
N LEU A 80 7.85 7.61 4.34
CA LEU A 80 7.08 7.72 5.56
C LEU A 80 5.60 7.65 5.24
N VAL A 81 4.90 6.82 6.01
CA VAL A 81 3.48 6.57 5.85
C VAL A 81 2.78 6.71 7.18
N TYR A 82 1.56 7.23 7.14
CA TYR A 82 0.63 7.15 8.25
C TYR A 82 -0.23 5.91 8.06
N ASP A 83 -0.28 5.08 9.11
CA ASP A 83 -1.08 3.87 9.17
C ASP A 83 -2.17 4.04 10.23
N PRO A 84 -3.46 4.02 9.87
CA PRO A 84 -4.55 4.13 10.83
C PRO A 84 -4.54 3.04 11.93
N ASN A 85 -3.98 1.85 11.65
CA ASN A 85 -3.85 0.77 12.63
C ASN A 85 -2.73 1.03 13.63
N HIS A 86 -1.83 1.97 13.34
CA HIS A 86 -0.70 2.35 14.18
C HIS A 86 -0.56 3.87 14.27
N PRO A 87 -1.53 4.56 14.89
CA PRO A 87 -1.57 6.02 14.92
C PRO A 87 -0.43 6.64 15.75
N GLU A 88 0.24 5.85 16.59
CA GLU A 88 1.26 6.32 17.53
C GLU A 88 2.57 6.76 16.88
N SER A 89 2.90 6.24 15.68
CA SER A 89 4.13 6.60 15.00
C SER A 89 4.04 6.39 13.49
N PRO A 90 4.78 7.15 12.67
CA PRO A 90 4.91 6.88 11.26
C PRO A 90 5.49 5.50 10.98
N ARG A 91 5.02 4.85 9.92
CA ARG A 91 5.54 3.59 9.42
C ARG A 91 6.35 3.80 8.15
N GLU A 92 7.08 2.78 7.74
CA GLU A 92 7.91 2.79 6.54
C GLU A 92 7.37 1.88 5.45
N LEU A 93 7.26 2.45 4.25
CA LEU A 93 7.12 1.73 2.99
C LEU A 93 8.42 1.89 2.21
N THR A 94 8.88 0.82 1.58
CA THR A 94 10.13 0.82 0.80
C THR A 94 9.88 0.37 -0.62
N TRP A 95 10.69 0.87 -1.55
CA TRP A 95 10.70 0.45 -2.95
C TRP A 95 12.10 -0.03 -3.33
N SER A 96 12.15 -1.23 -3.91
CA SER A 96 13.38 -1.80 -4.48
C SER A 96 13.33 -1.67 -6.00
N PRO A 97 14.21 -0.88 -6.63
CA PRO A 97 14.28 -0.79 -8.09
C PRO A 97 14.78 -2.09 -8.73
N HIS A 98 15.56 -2.89 -8.00
CA HIS A 98 16.09 -4.18 -8.49
C HIS A 98 14.99 -5.21 -8.67
N THR A 99 14.08 -5.30 -7.71
CA THR A 99 12.97 -6.27 -7.70
C THR A 99 11.64 -5.67 -8.15
N ARG A 100 11.62 -4.36 -8.43
CA ARG A 100 10.43 -3.58 -8.85
C ARG A 100 9.24 -3.83 -7.92
N SER A 101 9.51 -3.85 -6.63
CA SER A 101 8.53 -4.23 -5.61
C SER A 101 8.57 -3.32 -4.40
N PHE A 102 7.40 -3.24 -3.76
CA PHE A 102 7.26 -2.59 -2.47
C PHE A 102 7.41 -3.60 -1.33
N SER A 103 7.96 -3.11 -0.22
CA SER A 103 7.95 -3.83 1.05
C SER A 103 7.48 -2.90 2.16
N TYR A 104 6.63 -3.43 3.04
CA TYR A 104 6.15 -2.74 4.23
C TYR A 104 6.92 -3.21 5.46
N GLN A 105 7.13 -2.30 6.41
CA GLN A 105 7.81 -2.63 7.65
C GLN A 105 7.07 -3.71 8.44
N LYS A 106 7.80 -4.38 9.34
CA LYS A 106 7.21 -5.30 10.31
C LYS A 106 6.45 -4.51 11.38
N ASP A 107 5.31 -5.02 11.78
CA ASP A 107 4.56 -4.59 12.96
C ASP A 107 4.05 -5.82 13.74
N TRP A 108 3.07 -5.66 14.63
CA TRP A 108 2.57 -6.77 15.45
C TRP A 108 1.62 -7.72 14.70
N ASP A 109 0.98 -7.25 13.63
CA ASP A 109 0.03 -7.99 12.81
C ASP A 109 0.64 -8.49 11.49
N PHE A 110 1.67 -7.80 11.00
CA PHE A 110 2.34 -8.09 9.75
C PHE A 110 3.83 -8.34 9.97
N ILE A 111 4.30 -9.50 9.51
CA ILE A 111 5.70 -9.93 9.63
C ILE A 111 6.70 -9.03 8.90
N GLY A 112 6.22 -8.08 8.09
CA GLY A 112 7.04 -7.24 7.22
C GLY A 112 7.35 -7.91 5.89
N GLY A 113 7.82 -7.10 4.93
CA GLY A 113 8.27 -7.57 3.62
C GLY A 113 7.29 -7.23 2.51
N TYR A 114 7.30 -8.07 1.46
CA TYR A 114 6.63 -7.78 0.19
C TYR A 114 5.15 -7.43 0.36
N VAL A 115 4.73 -6.34 -0.28
CA VAL A 115 3.34 -5.94 -0.39
C VAL A 115 3.06 -5.46 -1.82
N ARG A 116 1.81 -5.62 -2.25
CA ARG A 116 1.27 -4.91 -3.40
C ARG A 116 0.63 -3.63 -2.93
N VAL A 117 0.98 -2.53 -3.58
CA VAL A 117 0.38 -1.22 -3.33
C VAL A 117 -0.57 -0.89 -4.46
N TYR A 118 -1.79 -0.45 -4.13
CA TYR A 118 -2.77 0.04 -5.08
C TYR A 118 -3.17 1.48 -4.73
N GLN A 119 -3.21 2.37 -5.70
CA GLN A 119 -3.74 3.71 -5.47
C GLN A 119 -5.27 3.65 -5.34
N VAL A 120 -5.78 4.04 -4.17
CA VAL A 120 -7.22 4.04 -3.88
C VAL A 120 -7.88 5.36 -4.29
N TYR A 121 -7.21 6.49 -4.03
CA TYR A 121 -7.72 7.84 -4.24
C TYR A 121 -6.87 8.68 -5.22
N GLY A 122 -7.49 9.60 -5.97
CA GLY A 122 -6.83 10.51 -6.91
C GLY A 122 -6.71 10.04 -8.37
N LYS A 123 -7.62 9.18 -8.86
CA LYS A 123 -7.74 8.85 -10.30
C LYS A 123 -8.87 9.65 -10.96
N TRP A 124 -8.73 9.94 -12.25
CA TRP A 124 -9.68 10.75 -13.05
C TRP A 124 -11.10 10.16 -13.16
N LEU A 125 -11.31 8.91 -12.73
CA LEU A 125 -12.60 8.22 -12.69
C LEU A 125 -12.92 7.71 -11.27
N GLN A 126 -12.65 8.55 -10.28
CA GLN A 126 -13.24 8.39 -8.95
C GLN A 126 -14.44 9.28 -8.76
#